data_AF-A0A832R764-F1
#
_entry.id   AF-A0A832R764-F1
#
_cell.length_a   1.000
_cell.length_b   1.000
_cell.length_c   1.000
_cell.angle_alpha   90.00
_cell.angle_beta   90.00
_cell.angle_gamma   90.00
#
_symmetry.space_group_name_H-M   'P 1'
#
loop_
_entity.id
_entity.type
_entity.pdbx_description
1 polymer ?
#
loop_
_entity_poly.entity_id
_entity_poly.type
_entity_poly.pdbx_seq_one_letter_code
_entity_poly.pdbx_strand_id
1 'polypeptide(L)'
;VHLDDENRYGLLGKGAVLMLTANPNRTAPVLRGAWILERILGTPPAEPPPNVEAFPENAFGQPPKTVRERLAQHAANPSCHGCHGVMDPLGLALENFDTVGQFRTFDADTLTQIDASGVLPDGTPIEGPADLQKALVARGDMFVQTLAENLMTFALGREVDFRDMPRIREIVREAEEDGNRFESLVYSVVTSDAFLKREGYTDASAVSGEQQASL
;
A
#
# COMPACT_ATOMS: atom_id res chain seq x y z
N VAL A 1 13.02 19.60 -7.93
CA VAL A 1 11.81 20.19 -7.29
C VAL A 1 12.11 20.27 -5.80
N HIS A 2 11.96 21.45 -5.20
CA HIS A 2 12.07 21.64 -3.75
C HIS A 2 10.64 21.79 -3.20
N LEU A 3 10.35 21.15 -2.07
CA LEU A 3 9.10 21.29 -1.35
C LEU A 3 9.46 21.77 0.05
N ASP A 4 8.79 22.83 0.53
CA ASP A 4 9.06 23.40 1.85
C ASP A 4 8.27 22.69 2.96
N ASP A 5 7.12 22.10 2.60
CA ASP A 5 6.23 21.39 3.51
C ASP A 5 6.58 19.90 3.55
N GLU A 6 7.09 19.44 4.69
CA GLU A 6 7.46 18.03 4.90
C GLU A 6 6.27 17.07 4.77
N ASN A 7 5.04 17.54 4.99
CA ASN A 7 3.84 16.71 4.80
C ASN A 7 3.62 16.36 3.33
N ARG A 8 4.25 17.10 2.40
CA ARG A 8 4.12 16.89 0.95
C ARG A 8 5.18 15.97 0.36
N TYR A 9 6.08 15.44 1.18
CA TYR A 9 7.18 14.64 0.66
C TYR A 9 6.74 13.26 0.15
N GLY A 10 7.49 12.75 -0.82
CA GLY A 10 7.34 11.39 -1.33
C GLY A 10 6.02 11.12 -2.04
N LEU A 11 5.57 9.86 -1.98
CA LEU A 11 4.32 9.40 -2.60
C LEU A 11 3.08 9.78 -1.78
N LEU A 12 3.20 9.81 -0.45
CA LEU A 12 2.07 10.06 0.45
C LEU A 12 1.49 11.48 0.30
N GLY A 13 2.32 12.46 -0.04
CA GLY A 13 1.88 13.83 -0.29
C GLY A 13 1.30 14.10 -1.69
N LYS A 14 1.31 13.11 -2.60
CA LYS A 14 0.87 13.28 -3.99
C LYS A 14 -0.66 13.26 -4.09
N GLY A 15 -1.23 14.30 -4.69
CA GLY A 15 -2.68 14.40 -4.93
C GLY A 15 -3.27 13.18 -5.64
N ALA A 16 -2.58 12.61 -6.62
CA ALA A 16 -3.05 11.41 -7.32
C ALA A 16 -3.22 10.19 -6.39
N VAL A 17 -2.30 9.98 -5.44
CA VAL A 17 -2.40 8.90 -4.45
C VAL A 17 -3.54 9.20 -3.47
N LEU A 18 -3.63 10.44 -2.99
CA LEU A 18 -4.65 10.89 -2.04
C LEU A 18 -6.06 10.79 -2.61
N MET A 19 -6.22 11.07 -3.92
CA MET A 19 -7.47 10.90 -4.66
C MET A 19 -7.82 9.44 -4.91
N LEU A 20 -6.84 8.63 -5.34
CA LEU A 20 -7.04 7.20 -5.60
C LEU A 20 -7.50 6.44 -4.35
N THR A 21 -7.10 6.91 -3.18
CA THR A 21 -7.34 6.28 -1.88
C THR A 21 -8.43 6.99 -1.06
N ALA A 22 -9.32 7.73 -1.72
CA ALA A 22 -10.46 8.41 -1.09
C ALA A 22 -11.80 7.92 -1.67
N ASN A 23 -12.89 8.18 -0.95
CA ASN A 23 -14.23 8.07 -1.51
C ASN A 23 -14.62 9.38 -2.19
N PRO A 24 -15.60 9.37 -3.12
CA PRO A 24 -16.05 10.59 -3.80
C PRO A 24 -16.52 11.70 -2.84
N ASN A 25 -17.08 11.31 -1.69
CA ASN A 25 -17.68 12.22 -0.71
C ASN A 25 -16.84 12.46 0.55
N ARG A 26 -15.75 11.71 0.79
CA ARG A 26 -14.96 11.80 2.02
C ARG A 26 -13.58 11.13 1.91
N THR A 27 -12.68 11.50 2.80
CA THR A 27 -11.44 10.76 3.03
C THR A 27 -11.73 9.32 3.47
N ALA A 28 -10.80 8.41 3.19
CA ALA A 28 -10.93 7.00 3.54
C ALA A 28 -9.63 6.47 4.18
N PRO A 29 -9.44 6.67 5.50
CA PRO A 29 -8.26 6.16 6.21
C PRO A 29 -8.02 4.67 5.97
N VAL A 30 -9.09 3.88 5.99
CA VAL A 30 -9.06 2.44 5.70
C VAL A 30 -8.42 2.15 4.33
N LEU A 31 -8.83 2.86 3.27
CA LEU A 31 -8.28 2.67 1.91
C LEU A 31 -6.85 3.20 1.79
N ARG A 32 -6.53 4.32 2.45
CA ARG A 32 -5.16 4.87 2.51
C ARG A 32 -4.20 3.91 3.18
N GLY A 33 -4.58 3.39 4.34
CA GLY A 33 -3.80 2.42 5.10
C GLY A 33 -3.62 1.12 4.31
N ALA A 34 -4.68 0.60 3.71
CA ALA A 34 -4.62 -0.58 2.84
C ALA A 34 -3.66 -0.36 1.66
N TRP A 35 -3.73 0.80 0.99
CA TRP A 35 -2.83 1.13 -0.10
C TRP A 35 -1.36 1.21 0.35
N ILE A 36 -1.08 1.78 1.53
CA ILE A 36 0.28 1.80 2.09
C ILE A 36 0.77 0.36 2.35
N LEU A 37 -0.07 -0.45 2.99
CA LEU A 37 0.25 -1.85 3.27
C LEU A 37 0.54 -2.66 2.00
N GLU A 38 -0.27 -2.49 0.96
CA GLU A 38 -0.14 -3.21 -0.30
C GLU A 38 1.01 -2.67 -1.18
N ARG A 39 1.09 -1.35 -1.37
CA ARG A 39 1.96 -0.74 -2.38
C ARG A 39 3.30 -0.25 -1.85
N ILE A 40 3.42 -0.09 -0.53
CA ILE A 40 4.66 0.36 0.11
C ILE A 40 5.29 -0.76 0.93
N LEU A 41 4.50 -1.49 1.73
CA LEU A 41 5.02 -2.48 2.67
C LEU A 41 4.98 -3.93 2.14
N GLY A 42 4.24 -4.22 1.07
CA GLY A 42 4.13 -5.58 0.52
C GLY A 42 3.40 -6.55 1.44
N THR A 43 2.58 -6.04 2.34
CA THR A 43 1.79 -6.81 3.32
C THR A 43 0.31 -6.47 3.18
N PRO A 44 -0.33 -6.81 2.03
CA PRO A 44 -1.72 -6.42 1.78
C PRO A 44 -2.63 -6.91 2.92
N PRO A 45 -3.60 -6.08 3.35
CA PRO A 45 -4.57 -6.51 4.36
C PRO A 45 -5.41 -7.67 3.82
N ALA A 46 -5.93 -8.51 4.73
CA ALA A 46 -6.87 -9.56 4.35
C ALA A 46 -8.14 -8.94 3.73
N GLU A 47 -8.77 -9.69 2.83
CA GLU A 47 -10.05 -9.28 2.26
C GLU A 47 -11.08 -9.02 3.36
N PRO A 48 -11.93 -7.99 3.22
CA PRO A 48 -12.95 -7.69 4.21
C PRO A 48 -13.90 -8.89 4.36
N PRO A 49 -14.38 -9.19 5.58
CA PRO A 49 -15.36 -10.25 5.79
C PRO A 49 -16.61 -10.05 4.94
N PRO A 50 -17.24 -11.14 4.45
CA PRO A 50 -18.49 -11.04 3.73
C PRO A 50 -19.57 -10.43 4.63
N ASN A 51 -20.40 -9.56 4.07
CA ASN A 51 -21.50 -8.86 4.76
C ASN A 51 -21.05 -7.89 5.88
N VAL A 52 -19.86 -7.28 5.77
CA VAL A 52 -19.50 -6.15 6.64
C VAL A 52 -20.46 -4.99 6.42
N GLU A 53 -20.93 -4.38 7.51
CA GLU A 53 -21.81 -3.20 7.44
C GLU A 53 -21.10 -2.03 6.74
N ALA A 54 -21.87 -1.22 6.02
CA ALA A 54 -21.34 -0.03 5.39
C ALA A 54 -20.79 0.95 6.45
N PHE A 55 -19.69 1.62 6.11
CA PHE A 55 -19.12 2.66 6.97
C PHE A 55 -20.17 3.75 7.26
N PRO A 56 -20.41 4.11 8.53
CA PRO A 56 -21.48 5.03 8.88
C PRO A 56 -21.23 6.41 8.29
N GLU A 57 -22.26 7.01 7.69
CA GLU A 57 -22.22 8.38 7.20
C GLU A 57 -22.84 9.36 8.21
N ASN A 58 -22.42 10.62 8.15
CA ASN A 58 -23.05 11.66 8.94
C ASN A 58 -24.52 11.82 8.50
N ALA A 59 -25.44 11.72 9.45
CA ALA A 59 -26.88 11.80 9.20
C ALA A 59 -27.39 13.24 9.35
N PHE A 60 -28.30 13.64 8.46
CA PHE A 60 -28.95 14.94 8.56
C PHE A 60 -29.72 15.08 9.89
N GLY A 61 -29.57 16.22 10.57
CA GLY A 61 -30.23 16.51 11.84
C GLY A 61 -29.56 15.89 13.08
N GLN A 62 -28.43 15.19 12.92
CA GLN A 62 -27.59 14.74 14.02
C GLN A 62 -26.30 15.57 14.08
N PRO A 63 -25.68 15.75 15.26
CA PRO A 63 -24.33 16.30 15.36
C PRO A 63 -23.37 15.47 14.49
N PRO A 64 -22.62 16.08 13.57
CA PRO A 64 -21.66 15.36 12.74
C PRO A 64 -20.54 14.79 13.60
N LYS A 65 -19.92 13.74 13.08
CA LYS A 65 -18.72 13.10 13.65
C LYS A 65 -17.60 13.12 12.63
N THR A 66 -16.38 13.31 13.11
CA THR A 66 -15.17 13.18 12.31
C THR A 66 -15.05 11.76 11.74
N VAL A 67 -14.26 11.59 10.68
CA VAL A 67 -13.98 10.26 10.13
C VAL A 67 -13.33 9.36 11.18
N ARG A 68 -12.45 9.90 12.03
CA ARG A 68 -11.83 9.19 13.16
C ARG A 68 -12.87 8.65 14.14
N GLU A 69 -13.82 9.48 14.58
CA GLU A 69 -14.84 9.06 15.55
C GLU A 69 -15.77 7.99 14.97
N ARG A 70 -16.11 8.11 13.69
CA ARG A 70 -16.93 7.11 12.97
C ARG A 70 -16.18 5.80 12.79
N LEU A 71 -14.89 5.88 12.46
CA LEU A 71 -14.01 4.71 12.35
C LEU A 71 -13.82 4.03 13.70
N ALA A 72 -13.62 4.79 14.78
CA ALA A 72 -13.52 4.25 16.14
C ALA A 72 -14.80 3.50 16.56
N GLN A 73 -15.98 4.00 16.18
CA GLN A 73 -17.24 3.31 16.41
C GLN A 73 -17.33 1.99 15.63
N HIS A 74 -16.87 1.97 14.38
CA HIS A 74 -16.84 0.76 13.55
C HIS A 74 -15.82 -0.26 14.09
N ALA A 75 -14.62 0.20 14.44
CA ALA A 75 -13.53 -0.61 14.96
C ALA A 75 -13.74 -1.08 16.42
N ALA A 76 -14.77 -0.60 17.11
CA ALA A 76 -15.14 -1.04 18.44
C ALA A 76 -15.61 -2.51 18.48
N ASN A 77 -16.00 -3.08 17.32
CA ASN A 77 -16.26 -4.51 17.22
C ASN A 77 -14.94 -5.30 17.30
N PRO A 78 -14.76 -6.20 18.30
CA PRO A 78 -13.52 -6.97 18.44
C PRO A 78 -13.14 -7.78 17.21
N SER A 79 -14.10 -8.20 16.38
CA SER A 79 -13.82 -8.91 15.13
C SER A 79 -13.12 -8.05 14.08
N CYS A 80 -13.28 -6.73 14.14
CA CYS A 80 -12.71 -5.78 13.17
C CYS A 80 -11.33 -5.27 13.62
N HIS A 81 -11.06 -5.22 14.92
CA HIS A 81 -9.87 -4.61 15.49
C HIS A 81 -8.55 -5.25 15.00
N GLY A 82 -8.54 -6.57 14.77
CA GLY A 82 -7.33 -7.29 14.35
C GLY A 82 -6.73 -6.79 13.04
N CYS A 83 -7.58 -6.48 12.05
CA CYS A 83 -7.13 -5.91 10.78
C CYS A 83 -6.97 -4.38 10.88
N HIS A 84 -7.95 -3.70 11.50
CA HIS A 84 -7.99 -2.25 11.59
C HIS A 84 -6.85 -1.64 12.42
N GLY A 85 -6.37 -2.33 13.45
CA GLY A 85 -5.26 -1.85 14.30
C GLY A 85 -3.94 -1.63 13.54
N VAL A 86 -3.77 -2.27 12.38
CA VAL A 86 -2.57 -2.10 11.54
C VAL A 86 -2.76 -0.98 10.50
N MET A 87 -3.92 -0.96 9.84
CA MET A 87 -4.20 -0.08 8.70
C MET A 87 -4.69 1.31 9.11
N ASP A 88 -5.52 1.42 10.16
CA ASP A 88 -6.14 2.68 10.54
C ASP A 88 -5.10 3.74 10.95
N PRO A 89 -4.05 3.45 11.75
CA PRO A 89 -3.03 4.44 12.08
C PRO A 89 -2.32 4.99 10.84
N LEU A 90 -2.01 4.14 9.86
CA LEU A 90 -1.36 4.54 8.60
C LEU A 90 -2.24 5.50 7.79
N GLY A 91 -3.54 5.20 7.71
CA GLY A 91 -4.49 6.04 6.98
C GLY A 91 -4.85 7.34 7.69
N LEU A 92 -5.05 7.28 9.00
CA LEU A 92 -5.43 8.42 9.83
C LEU A 92 -4.30 9.47 9.91
N ALA A 93 -3.05 9.04 9.83
CA ALA A 93 -1.90 9.95 9.71
C ALA A 93 -1.96 10.81 8.44
N LEU A 94 -2.76 10.46 7.44
CA LEU A 94 -2.99 11.27 6.24
C LEU A 94 -4.28 12.06 6.29
N GLU A 95 -5.04 12.06 7.38
CA GLU A 95 -6.39 12.66 7.45
C GLU A 95 -6.39 14.18 7.26
N ASN A 96 -5.26 14.85 7.51
CA ASN A 96 -5.07 16.25 7.14
C ASN A 96 -5.16 16.51 5.64
N PHE A 97 -5.04 15.50 4.78
CA PHE A 97 -5.32 15.63 3.36
C PHE A 97 -6.78 15.29 3.05
N ASP A 98 -7.51 16.21 2.41
CA ASP A 98 -8.85 15.94 1.90
C ASP A 98 -8.86 14.97 0.71
N THR A 99 -10.02 14.78 0.08
CA THR A 99 -10.21 13.84 -1.03
C THR A 99 -9.44 14.20 -2.30
N VAL A 100 -9.13 15.48 -2.51
CA VAL A 100 -8.35 15.97 -3.67
C VAL A 100 -6.90 16.28 -3.29
N GLY A 101 -6.53 15.98 -2.05
CA GLY A 101 -5.19 16.14 -1.50
C GLY A 101 -4.86 17.54 -1.04
N GLN A 102 -5.82 18.44 -0.79
CA GLN A 102 -5.55 19.70 -0.09
C GLN A 102 -5.29 19.44 1.39
N PHE A 103 -4.34 20.15 1.97
CA PHE A 103 -4.03 20.03 3.40
C PHE A 103 -4.97 20.92 4.20
N ARG A 104 -5.52 20.38 5.29
CA ARG A 104 -6.46 21.03 6.21
C ARG A 104 -6.11 20.68 7.66
N THR A 105 -6.38 21.62 8.56
CA THR A 105 -6.20 21.46 10.01
C THR A 105 -7.51 21.21 10.74
N PHE A 106 -8.64 21.57 10.13
CA PHE A 106 -9.98 21.39 10.68
C PHE A 106 -10.81 20.46 9.82
N ASP A 107 -11.65 19.67 10.48
CA ASP A 107 -12.56 18.77 9.83
C ASP A 107 -13.70 19.52 9.12
N ALA A 108 -14.09 19.06 7.93
CA ALA A 108 -15.04 19.78 7.09
C ALA A 108 -16.48 19.73 7.62
N ASP A 109 -16.85 18.63 8.30
CA ASP A 109 -18.20 18.43 8.82
C ASP A 109 -18.35 19.00 10.23
N THR A 110 -17.37 18.75 11.09
CA THR A 110 -17.44 19.09 12.52
C THR A 110 -16.77 20.42 12.88
N LEU A 111 -15.92 20.97 12.01
CA LEU A 111 -15.09 22.15 12.25
C LEU A 111 -14.14 22.02 13.45
N THR A 112 -13.92 20.80 13.97
CA THR A 112 -12.94 20.53 15.03
C THR A 112 -11.55 20.30 14.45
N GLN A 113 -10.51 20.43 15.27
CA GLN A 113 -9.16 20.12 14.84
C GLN A 113 -9.05 18.64 14.44
N ILE A 114 -8.35 18.37 13.34
CA ILE A 114 -8.09 17.01 12.88
C ILE A 114 -7.01 16.40 13.77
N ASP A 115 -7.36 15.28 14.37
CA ASP A 115 -6.40 14.38 15.00
C ASP A 115 -5.89 13.40 13.93
N ALA A 116 -4.64 13.54 13.53
CA ALA A 116 -3.93 12.61 12.64
C ALA A 116 -2.97 11.69 13.40
N SER A 117 -2.98 11.72 14.74
CA SER A 117 -2.09 10.91 15.54
C SER A 117 -2.45 9.43 15.52
N GLY A 118 -1.46 8.57 15.71
CA GLY A 118 -1.64 7.13 15.76
C GLY A 118 -0.42 6.44 16.37
N VAL A 119 -0.56 5.14 16.59
CA VAL A 119 0.53 4.28 17.03
C VAL A 119 0.62 3.11 16.06
N LEU A 120 1.80 2.91 15.47
CA LEU A 120 2.06 1.80 14.57
C LEU A 120 2.12 0.47 15.34
N PRO A 121 2.00 -0.70 14.67
CA PRO A 121 2.02 -2.00 15.33
C PRO A 121 3.28 -2.31 16.15
N ASP A 122 4.40 -1.65 15.85
CA ASP A 122 5.65 -1.75 16.60
C ASP A 122 5.73 -0.81 17.81
N GLY A 123 4.68 -0.02 18.06
CA GLY A 123 4.61 0.97 19.14
C GLY A 123 5.10 2.36 18.75
N THR A 124 5.54 2.59 17.51
CA THR A 124 6.01 3.91 17.07
C THR A 124 4.86 4.91 17.04
N PRO A 125 4.92 6.02 17.81
CA PRO A 125 3.92 7.08 17.71
C PRO A 125 4.16 7.92 16.46
N ILE A 126 3.08 8.38 15.83
CA ILE A 126 3.09 9.29 14.70
C ILE A 126 2.05 10.39 14.92
N GLU A 127 2.35 11.63 14.52
CA GLU A 127 1.41 12.77 14.67
C GLU A 127 0.80 13.21 13.34
N GLY A 128 1.29 12.70 12.21
CA GLY A 128 0.80 13.08 10.89
C GLY A 128 1.66 12.56 9.74
N PRO A 129 1.52 13.17 8.53
CA PRO A 129 2.14 12.65 7.31
C PRO A 129 3.67 12.59 7.36
N ALA A 130 4.31 13.60 7.95
CA ALA A 130 5.76 13.66 8.05
C ALA A 130 6.35 12.54 8.92
N ASP A 131 5.72 12.23 10.05
CA ASP A 131 6.18 11.14 10.93
C ASP A 131 5.92 9.77 10.33
N LEU A 132 4.77 9.59 9.67
CA LEU A 132 4.48 8.40 8.90
C LEU A 132 5.53 8.17 7.81
N GLN A 133 5.93 9.22 7.09
CA GLN A 133 6.98 9.13 6.08
C GLN A 133 8.31 8.67 6.70
N LYS A 134 8.73 9.27 7.83
CA LYS A 134 9.94 8.85 8.55
C LYS A 134 9.88 7.39 8.98
N ALA A 135 8.73 6.94 9.51
CA ALA A 135 8.53 5.56 9.95
C ALA A 135 8.59 4.54 8.80
N LEU A 136 8.05 4.88 7.62
CA LEU A 136 8.12 4.01 6.45
C LEU A 136 9.54 3.98 5.84
N VAL A 137 10.25 5.10 5.83
CA VAL A 137 11.64 5.16 5.36
C VAL A 137 12.56 4.32 6.24
N ALA A 138 12.31 4.27 7.55
CA ALA A 138 13.03 3.37 8.47
C ALA A 138 12.85 1.87 8.14
N ARG A 139 11.85 1.53 7.32
CA ARG A 139 11.55 0.18 6.81
C ARG A 139 11.82 0.08 5.30
N GLY A 140 12.82 0.83 4.81
CA GLY A 140 13.13 0.99 3.39
C GLY A 140 13.27 -0.32 2.61
N ASP A 141 13.82 -1.36 3.23
CA ASP A 141 14.03 -2.67 2.58
C ASP A 141 12.69 -3.29 2.11
N MET A 142 11.62 -3.13 2.90
CA MET A 142 10.28 -3.61 2.52
C MET A 142 9.75 -2.87 1.29
N PHE A 143 10.02 -1.56 1.21
CA PHE A 143 9.65 -0.76 0.05
C PHE A 143 10.43 -1.16 -1.20
N VAL A 144 11.75 -1.37 -1.09
CA VAL A 144 12.59 -1.77 -2.22
C VAL A 144 12.14 -3.13 -2.76
N GLN A 145 11.88 -4.10 -1.88
CA GLN A 145 11.35 -5.40 -2.28
C GLN A 145 9.97 -5.27 -2.97
N THR A 146 9.03 -4.55 -2.34
CA THR A 146 7.68 -4.35 -2.89
C THR A 146 7.74 -3.65 -4.26
N LEU A 147 8.65 -2.68 -4.42
CA LEU A 147 8.85 -1.99 -5.68
C LEU A 147 9.44 -2.92 -6.75
N ALA A 148 10.41 -3.77 -6.39
CA ALA A 148 10.97 -4.77 -7.30
C ALA A 148 9.91 -5.76 -7.79
N GLU A 149 9.03 -6.24 -6.90
CA GLU A 149 7.91 -7.13 -7.23
C GLU A 149 6.91 -6.46 -8.19
N ASN A 150 6.54 -5.20 -7.91
CA ASN A 150 5.64 -4.43 -8.78
C ASN A 150 6.27 -4.12 -10.15
N LEU A 151 7.56 -3.79 -10.20
CA LEU A 151 8.29 -3.54 -11.46
C LEU A 151 8.40 -4.81 -12.29
N MET A 152 8.71 -5.95 -11.67
CA MET A 152 8.72 -7.25 -12.35
C MET A 152 7.34 -7.61 -12.89
N THR A 153 6.28 -7.45 -12.07
CA THR A 153 4.90 -7.70 -12.50
C THR A 153 4.53 -6.86 -13.74
N PHE A 154 4.86 -5.57 -13.70
CA PHE A 154 4.64 -4.66 -14.81
C PHE A 154 5.46 -5.04 -16.06
N ALA A 155 6.76 -5.33 -15.90
CA ALA A 155 7.67 -5.64 -16.99
C ALA A 155 7.35 -6.96 -17.69
N LEU A 156 6.90 -7.97 -16.93
CA LEU A 156 6.57 -9.30 -17.45
C LEU A 156 5.12 -9.40 -17.95
N GLY A 157 4.25 -8.47 -17.55
CA GLY A 157 2.82 -8.50 -17.90
C GLY A 157 2.05 -9.65 -17.24
N ARG A 158 2.57 -10.21 -16.15
CA ARG A 158 1.95 -11.26 -15.33
C ARG A 158 2.30 -11.04 -13.86
N GLU A 159 1.48 -11.60 -12.97
CA GLU A 159 1.84 -11.67 -11.56
C GLU A 159 3.15 -12.47 -11.38
N VAL A 160 3.99 -11.98 -10.46
CA VAL A 160 5.16 -12.73 -10.00
C VAL A 160 4.70 -13.87 -9.09
N ASP A 161 5.40 -15.01 -9.17
CA ASP A 161 5.13 -16.16 -8.30
C ASP A 161 6.40 -16.60 -7.56
N PHE A 162 6.30 -17.70 -6.82
CA PHE A 162 7.41 -18.21 -6.01
C PHE A 162 8.70 -18.49 -6.81
N ARG A 163 8.60 -18.72 -8.12
CA ARG A 163 9.74 -18.98 -9.03
C ARG A 163 10.51 -17.70 -9.34
N ASP A 164 9.87 -16.53 -9.29
CA ASP A 164 10.52 -15.23 -9.52
C ASP A 164 11.26 -14.72 -8.26
N MET A 165 10.89 -15.22 -7.08
CA MET A 165 11.40 -14.74 -5.78
C MET A 165 12.93 -14.79 -5.63
N PRO A 166 13.67 -15.81 -6.15
CA PRO A 166 15.12 -15.77 -6.18
C PRO A 166 15.65 -14.55 -6.95
N ARG A 167 15.08 -14.25 -8.11
CA ARG A 167 15.50 -13.12 -8.95
C ARG A 167 15.14 -11.78 -8.31
N ILE A 168 13.95 -11.67 -7.70
CA ILE A 168 13.55 -10.47 -6.95
C ILE A 168 14.55 -10.18 -5.82
N ARG A 169 14.95 -11.20 -5.05
CA ARG A 169 15.95 -11.02 -3.98
C ARG A 169 17.33 -10.63 -4.50
N GLU A 170 17.71 -11.10 -5.68
CA GLU A 170 18.94 -10.64 -6.35
C GLU A 170 18.84 -9.17 -6.75
N ILE A 171 17.74 -8.76 -7.40
CA ILE A 171 17.49 -7.36 -7.79
C ILE A 171 17.56 -6.42 -6.58
N VAL A 172 16.98 -6.82 -5.45
CA VAL A 172 17.02 -6.02 -4.20
C VAL A 172 18.46 -5.86 -3.71
N ARG A 173 19.24 -6.94 -3.65
CA ARG A 173 20.66 -6.89 -3.23
C ARG A 173 21.53 -6.05 -4.18
N GLU A 174 21.33 -6.21 -5.48
CA GLU A 174 22.02 -5.42 -6.52
C GLU A 174 21.69 -3.92 -6.36
N ALA A 175 20.42 -3.59 -6.04
CA ALA A 175 20.01 -2.20 -5.79
C ALA A 175 20.59 -1.65 -4.49
N GLU A 176 20.67 -2.45 -3.42
CA GLU A 176 21.29 -2.06 -2.14
C GLU A 176 22.77 -1.65 -2.32
N GLU A 177 23.52 -2.38 -3.15
CA GLU A 177 24.92 -2.07 -3.47
C GLU A 177 25.10 -0.69 -4.14
N ASP A 178 24.07 -0.19 -4.82
CA ASP A 178 24.03 1.13 -5.47
C ASP A 178 23.12 2.15 -4.73
N GLY A 179 22.90 1.92 -3.43
CA GLY A 179 22.18 2.86 -2.58
C GLY A 179 20.67 2.94 -2.84
N ASN A 180 20.05 1.85 -3.27
CA ASN A 180 18.61 1.71 -3.55
C ASN A 180 18.10 2.70 -4.61
N ARG A 181 18.93 3.00 -5.60
CA ARG A 181 18.58 3.85 -6.72
C ARG A 181 17.49 3.22 -7.59
N PHE A 182 16.53 4.04 -7.99
CA PHE A 182 15.42 3.58 -8.83
C PHE A 182 15.92 3.08 -10.19
N GLU A 183 16.92 3.73 -10.78
CA GLU A 183 17.50 3.28 -12.04
C GLU A 183 18.11 1.87 -11.95
N SER A 184 18.66 1.50 -10.79
CA SER A 184 19.34 0.22 -10.57
C SER A 184 18.30 -0.89 -10.49
N LEU A 185 17.17 -0.66 -9.81
CA LEU A 185 16.02 -1.57 -9.83
C LEU A 185 15.52 -1.81 -11.26
N VAL A 186 15.31 -0.74 -12.03
CA VAL A 186 14.85 -0.85 -13.43
C VAL A 186 15.86 -1.63 -14.28
N TYR A 187 17.15 -1.30 -14.16
CA TYR A 187 18.21 -1.96 -14.90
C TYR A 187 18.28 -3.46 -14.59
N SER A 188 18.25 -3.84 -13.32
CA SER A 188 18.30 -5.24 -12.89
C SER A 188 17.07 -6.05 -13.34
N VAL A 189 15.92 -5.40 -13.50
CA VAL A 189 14.72 -6.03 -14.10
C VAL A 189 14.90 -6.26 -15.60
N VAL A 190 15.24 -5.22 -16.37
CA VAL A 190 15.30 -5.32 -17.85
C VAL A 190 16.48 -6.14 -18.38
N THR A 191 17.48 -6.40 -17.53
CA THR A 191 18.61 -7.28 -17.85
C THR A 191 18.43 -8.70 -17.31
N SER A 192 17.32 -8.99 -16.61
CA SER A 192 17.05 -10.32 -16.07
C SER A 192 16.69 -11.33 -17.16
N ASP A 193 17.01 -12.59 -16.91
CA ASP A 193 16.57 -13.71 -17.76
C ASP A 193 15.04 -13.77 -17.89
N ALA A 194 14.31 -13.46 -16.82
CA ALA A 194 12.85 -13.44 -16.82
C ALA A 194 12.28 -12.43 -17.84
N PHE A 195 12.97 -11.31 -18.06
CA PHE A 195 12.59 -10.30 -19.04
C PHE A 195 13.10 -10.64 -20.45
N LEU A 196 14.35 -11.10 -20.56
CA LEU A 196 15.02 -11.32 -21.84
C LEU A 196 14.64 -12.64 -22.53
N LYS A 197 14.14 -13.62 -21.78
CA LYS A 197 13.82 -14.96 -22.28
C LYS A 197 12.33 -15.22 -22.14
N ARG A 198 11.74 -15.86 -23.16
CA ARG A 198 10.39 -16.40 -23.09
C ARG A 198 10.47 -17.83 -22.58
N GLU A 199 9.65 -18.21 -21.59
CA GLU A 199 9.47 -19.62 -21.25
C GLU A 199 9.10 -20.39 -22.52
N GLY A 200 9.89 -21.41 -22.84
CA GLY A 200 9.64 -22.25 -24.00
C GLY A 200 8.26 -22.89 -23.87
N TYR A 201 7.46 -22.82 -24.93
CA TYR A 201 6.21 -23.57 -25.01
C TYR A 201 6.54 -25.06 -24.96
N THR A 202 6.39 -25.69 -23.81
CA THR A 202 6.33 -27.15 -23.72
C THR A 202 4.93 -27.56 -24.14
N ASP A 203 4.81 -28.06 -25.37
CA ASP A 203 3.58 -28.67 -25.85
C ASP A 203 3.25 -29.89 -24.98
N ALA A 204 2.22 -29.76 -24.14
CA ALA A 204 1.75 -30.85 -23.29
C ALA A 204 1.25 -32.06 -24.10
N SER A 205 1.04 -31.90 -25.43
CA SER A 205 0.70 -33.00 -26.33
C SER A 205 1.91 -33.86 -26.76
N ALA A 206 3.14 -33.44 -26.50
CA ALA A 206 4.35 -34.20 -26.86
C ALA A 206 4.69 -35.32 -25.86
N VAL A 207 4.11 -35.30 -24.65
CA VAL A 207 4.47 -36.24 -23.56
C VAL A 207 3.64 -37.53 -23.60
N SER A 208 2.55 -37.59 -24.39
CA SER A 208 1.67 -38.77 -24.46
C SER A 208 2.06 -39.80 -25.54
N GLY A 209 3.10 -39.53 -26.35
CA GLY A 209 3.47 -40.37 -27.50
C GLY A 209 4.38 -41.57 -27.22
N GLU A 210 5.04 -41.63 -26.06
CA GLU A 210 6.12 -42.62 -25.81
C GLU A 210 5.75 -43.78 -24.87
N GLN A 211 4.52 -43.84 -24.33
CA GLN A 211 4.14 -44.84 -23.32
C GLN A 211 3.24 -46.00 -23.80
N GLN A 212 3.11 -46.25 -25.11
CA GLN A 212 2.33 -47.39 -25.65
C GLN A 212 3.15 -48.40 -26.49
N ALA A 213 4.44 -48.59 -26.18
CA ALA A 213 5.26 -49.61 -26.83
C ALA A 213 6.08 -50.45 -25.82
N SER A 214 5.42 -51.00 -24.79
CA SER A 214 5.84 -52.27 -24.18
C SER A 214 4.83 -52.74 -23.14
N LEU A 215 4.47 -54.02 -23.27
CA LEU A 215 3.58 -54.85 -22.44
C LEU A 215 2.09 -54.79 -22.76
#